data_AF-A0A364KPJ0-F1
#
_entry.id   AF-A0A364KPJ0-F1
#
_cell.length_a   1.000
_cell.length_b   1.000
_cell.length_c   1.000
_cell.angle_alpha   90.00
_cell.angle_beta   90.00
_cell.angle_gamma   90.00
#
_symmetry.space_group_name_H-M   'P 1'
#
loop_
_entity.id
_entity.type
_entity.pdbx_description
1 polymer ?
#
loop_
_entity_poly.entity_id
_entity_poly.type
_entity_poly.pdbx_seq_one_letter_code
_entity_poly.pdbx_strand_id
1 'polypeptide(L)'
;MPKKASLEAVKLPDRTTLYTIDSSPLFYQPFDGPPIPHLKLIHAFPDVVPKIQIDRGAIRFVLSGAALMAPGLTSAGGRLPDKENALEAGDIVAVTAEGKEEVCLVGPLKMGTEEMKEKGKGVVMDAGHYLGDGLWKLNLD
;
A
#
# COMPACT_ATOMS: atom_id res chain seq x y z
N MET A 1 14.79 -14.74 3.89
CA MET A 1 16.01 -13.96 3.59
C MET A 1 17.21 -14.88 3.53
N PRO A 2 18.10 -14.75 2.53
CA PRO A 2 19.34 -15.52 2.47
C PRO A 2 20.24 -15.18 3.66
N LYS A 3 20.75 -16.19 4.38
CA LYS A 3 21.56 -15.98 5.60
C LYS A 3 22.88 -15.22 5.37
N LYS A 4 23.34 -15.15 4.12
CA LYS A 4 24.61 -14.50 3.72
C LYS A 4 24.42 -13.15 3.02
N ALA A 5 23.17 -12.75 2.77
CA ALA A 5 22.89 -11.47 2.12
C ALA A 5 23.14 -10.31 3.08
N SER A 6 23.67 -9.20 2.57
CA SER A 6 23.82 -7.96 3.32
C SER A 6 22.53 -7.14 3.21
N LEU A 7 21.95 -6.74 4.34
CA LEU A 7 20.82 -5.83 4.37
C LEU A 7 21.34 -4.40 4.40
N GLU A 8 20.98 -3.60 3.40
CA GLU A 8 21.39 -2.21 3.28
C GLU A 8 20.24 -1.26 3.65
N ALA A 9 20.57 -0.15 4.31
CA ALA A 9 19.62 0.88 4.72
C ALA A 9 19.95 2.20 4.01
N VAL A 10 19.16 2.54 2.99
CA VAL A 10 19.30 3.77 2.20
C VAL A 10 18.45 4.87 2.83
N LYS A 11 19.07 6.00 3.17
CA LYS A 11 18.36 7.17 3.71
C LYS A 11 17.75 7.95 2.55
N LEU A 12 16.43 8.14 2.61
CA LEU A 12 15.66 8.93 1.66
C LEU A 12 15.28 10.29 2.27
N PRO A 13 14.76 11.23 1.46
CA PRO A 13 14.09 12.44 1.96
C PRO A 13 12.96 12.13 2.95
N ASP A 14 12.47 13.17 3.64
CA ASP A 14 11.36 13.08 4.60
C ASP A 14 11.58 12.07 5.74
N ARG A 15 12.86 11.85 6.09
CA ARG A 15 13.27 10.93 7.15
C ARG A 15 12.79 9.48 6.93
N THR A 16 12.63 9.08 5.67
CA THR A 16 12.28 7.71 5.29
C THR A 16 13.55 6.87 5.10
N THR A 17 13.52 5.61 5.52
CA THR A 17 14.61 4.64 5.26
C THR A 17 14.10 3.54 4.33
N LEU A 18 14.83 3.24 3.26
CA LEU A 18 14.57 2.11 2.38
C LEU A 18 15.54 0.96 2.70
N TYR A 19 15.01 -0.23 2.93
CA TYR A 19 15.77 -1.45 3.17
C TYR A 19 15.88 -2.26 1.87
N THR A 20 17.11 -2.65 1.51
CA THR A 20 17.40 -3.35 0.26
C THR A 20 18.33 -4.55 0.48
N ILE A 21 18.27 -5.53 -0.42
CA ILE A 21 19.26 -6.60 -0.55
C ILE A 21 19.63 -6.68 -2.04
N ASP A 22 20.92 -6.62 -2.36
CA ASP A 22 21.41 -6.68 -3.75
C ASP A 22 20.65 -5.71 -4.68
N SER A 23 20.53 -4.45 -4.25
CA SER A 23 19.75 -3.39 -4.91
C SER A 23 18.25 -3.69 -5.10
N SER A 24 17.73 -4.77 -4.53
CA SER A 24 16.30 -5.10 -4.55
C SER A 24 15.59 -4.47 -3.35
N PRO A 25 14.62 -3.55 -3.55
CA PRO A 25 13.92 -2.91 -2.45
C PRO A 25 12.95 -3.87 -1.77
N LEU A 26 12.99 -3.91 -0.44
CA LEU A 26 12.18 -4.80 0.38
C LEU A 26 11.10 -4.04 1.13
N PHE A 27 11.50 -3.10 1.99
CA PHE A 27 10.61 -2.31 2.85
C PHE A 27 11.05 -0.86 2.87
N TYR A 28 10.11 0.08 2.91
CA TYR A 28 10.39 1.45 3.31
C TYR A 28 9.78 1.72 4.68
N GLN A 29 10.45 2.55 5.47
CA GLN A 29 10.02 2.89 6.82
C GLN A 29 10.01 4.41 6.97
N PRO A 30 8.83 5.02 7.12
CA PRO A 30 8.70 6.41 7.55
C PRO A 30 9.32 6.63 8.94
N PHE A 31 9.66 7.87 9.29
CA PHE A 31 10.36 8.20 10.55
C PHE A 31 9.72 7.62 11.81
N ASP A 32 8.39 7.68 11.91
CA ASP A 32 7.62 7.25 13.07
C ASP A 32 6.55 6.21 12.67
N GLY A 33 6.95 5.25 11.83
CA GLY A 33 6.05 4.22 11.31
C GLY A 33 6.68 2.83 11.29
N PRO A 34 5.85 1.78 11.18
CA PRO A 34 6.34 0.44 10.93
C PRO A 34 6.98 0.35 9.53
N PRO A 35 7.86 -0.63 9.28
CA PRO A 35 8.29 -0.96 7.93
C PRO A 35 7.08 -1.38 7.06
N ILE A 36 6.96 -0.78 5.88
CA ILE A 36 5.92 -1.05 4.88
C ILE A 36 6.59 -1.75 3.69
N PRO A 37 6.07 -2.91 3.22
CA PRO A 37 6.65 -3.63 2.11
C PRO A 37 6.58 -2.80 0.82
N HIS A 38 7.64 -2.86 0.02
CA HIS A 38 7.71 -2.22 -1.27
C HIS A 38 6.75 -2.91 -2.28
N LEU A 39 6.22 -2.17 -3.26
CA LEU A 39 5.28 -2.76 -4.24
C LEU A 39 5.91 -3.91 -5.03
N LYS A 40 7.18 -3.78 -5.44
CA LYS A 40 7.95 -4.88 -6.06
C LYS A 40 7.99 -6.14 -5.19
N LEU A 41 8.07 -6.02 -3.85
CA LEU A 41 8.04 -7.16 -2.94
C LEU A 41 6.65 -7.79 -2.91
N ILE A 42 5.59 -6.97 -2.83
CA ILE A 42 4.20 -7.45 -2.86
C ILE A 42 3.89 -8.14 -4.20
N HIS A 43 4.37 -7.62 -5.32
CA HIS A 43 4.16 -8.24 -6.63
C HIS A 43 4.86 -9.60 -6.75
N ALA A 44 6.03 -9.76 -6.10
CA ALA A 44 6.72 -11.06 -6.03
C ALA A 44 6.05 -12.04 -5.04
N PHE A 45 5.45 -11.53 -3.97
CA PHE A 45 4.78 -12.32 -2.93
C PHE A 45 3.41 -11.72 -2.60
N PRO A 46 2.37 -11.99 -3.41
CA PRO A 46 1.09 -11.30 -3.30
C PRO A 46 0.39 -11.45 -1.95
N ASP A 47 0.67 -12.49 -1.18
CA ASP A 47 -0.09 -12.83 0.03
C ASP A 47 0.56 -12.32 1.33
N VAL A 48 1.57 -11.43 1.22
CA VAL A 48 2.28 -10.88 2.39
C VAL A 48 1.50 -9.85 3.19
N VAL A 49 0.45 -9.27 2.61
CA VAL A 49 -0.43 -8.28 3.24
C VAL A 49 -1.88 -8.48 2.79
N PRO A 50 -2.87 -8.14 3.63
CA PRO A 50 -4.27 -8.14 3.22
C PRO A 50 -4.50 -7.16 2.06
N LYS A 51 -5.55 -7.43 1.27
CA LYS A 51 -5.89 -6.65 0.07
C LYS A 51 -7.31 -6.08 0.14
N ILE A 52 -7.47 -4.88 -0.38
CA ILE A 52 -8.76 -4.25 -0.69
C ILE A 52 -8.77 -3.82 -2.16
N GLN A 53 -9.95 -3.72 -2.77
CA GLN A 53 -10.07 -3.35 -4.20
C GLN A 53 -10.79 -2.01 -4.36
N ILE A 54 -10.21 -1.12 -5.15
CA ILE A 54 -10.87 0.11 -5.60
C ILE A 54 -11.57 -0.08 -6.95
N ASP A 55 -12.62 0.71 -7.17
CA ASP A 55 -13.25 0.81 -8.49
C ASP A 55 -12.37 1.50 -9.54
N ARG A 56 -12.78 1.39 -10.80
CA ARG A 56 -12.09 2.02 -11.95
C ARG A 56 -11.94 3.54 -11.83
N GLY A 57 -12.90 4.23 -11.21
CA GLY A 57 -12.91 5.69 -11.09
C GLY A 57 -11.82 6.21 -10.16
N ALA A 58 -11.48 5.45 -9.12
CA ALA A 58 -10.45 5.78 -8.16
C ALA A 58 -9.01 5.59 -8.67
N ILE A 59 -8.78 4.71 -9.66
CA ILE A 59 -7.45 4.32 -10.15
C ILE A 59 -6.58 5.54 -10.48
N ARG A 60 -7.07 6.46 -11.30
CA ARG A 60 -6.28 7.62 -11.74
C ARG A 60 -5.84 8.52 -10.59
N PHE A 61 -6.65 8.59 -9.53
CA PHE A 61 -6.39 9.44 -8.38
C PHE A 61 -5.34 8.80 -7.47
N VAL A 62 -5.46 7.50 -7.22
CA VAL A 62 -4.44 6.73 -6.49
C VAL A 62 -3.08 6.82 -7.18
N LEU A 63 -3.04 6.64 -8.51
CA LEU A 63 -1.79 6.76 -9.29
C LEU A 63 -1.25 8.20 -9.42
N SER A 64 -2.01 9.20 -8.96
CA SER A 64 -1.55 10.59 -8.83
C SER A 64 -1.11 10.95 -7.41
N GLY A 65 -1.16 10.01 -6.47
CA GLY A 65 -0.84 10.24 -5.05
C GLY A 65 -1.93 10.98 -4.28
N ALA A 66 -3.16 11.02 -4.78
CA ALA A 66 -4.28 11.58 -4.04
C ALA A 66 -4.70 10.63 -2.91
N ALA A 67 -5.31 11.18 -1.86
CA ALA A 67 -5.89 10.38 -0.79
C ALA A 67 -6.97 9.42 -1.32
N LEU A 68 -6.92 8.17 -0.90
CA LEU A 68 -7.94 7.18 -1.16
C LEU A 68 -9.15 7.43 -0.27
N MET A 69 -10.33 7.55 -0.88
CA MET A 69 -11.58 7.84 -0.20
C MET A 69 -12.47 6.61 -0.15
N ALA A 70 -13.24 6.45 0.94
CA ALA A 70 -14.13 5.30 1.15
C ALA A 70 -15.11 4.99 -0.01
N PRO A 71 -15.69 5.98 -0.73
CA PRO A 71 -16.60 5.69 -1.85
C PRO A 71 -15.98 4.82 -2.96
N GLY A 72 -14.67 4.89 -3.17
CA GLY A 72 -13.98 4.06 -4.17
C GLY A 72 -13.91 2.57 -3.79
N LEU A 73 -14.18 2.24 -2.53
CA LEU A 73 -14.12 0.89 -1.96
C LEU A 73 -15.52 0.31 -1.68
N THR A 74 -16.52 1.18 -1.47
CA THR A 74 -17.92 0.79 -1.19
C THR A 74 -18.82 0.86 -2.41
N SER A 75 -18.28 1.24 -3.58
CA SER A 75 -18.99 1.18 -4.86
C SER A 75 -19.12 -0.24 -5.40
N ALA A 76 -19.85 -0.42 -6.50
CA ALA A 76 -20.05 -1.74 -7.13
C ALA A 76 -18.74 -2.41 -7.62
N GLY A 77 -17.71 -1.61 -7.92
CA GLY A 77 -16.37 -2.10 -8.30
C GLY A 77 -15.42 -2.29 -7.12
N GLY A 78 -15.74 -1.70 -5.97
CA GLY A 78 -14.92 -1.80 -4.76
C GLY A 78 -15.13 -3.12 -4.01
N ARG A 79 -14.11 -3.60 -3.31
CA ARG A 79 -14.19 -4.80 -2.45
C ARG A 79 -13.48 -4.54 -1.12
N LEU A 80 -14.18 -4.85 -0.04
CA LEU A 80 -13.68 -4.86 1.32
C LEU A 80 -13.83 -6.29 1.88
N PRO A 81 -12.95 -6.73 2.81
CA PRO A 81 -13.05 -8.05 3.41
C PRO A 81 -14.34 -8.22 4.20
N ASP A 82 -14.79 -9.46 4.40
CA ASP A 82 -15.91 -9.78 5.30
C ASP A 82 -15.59 -9.47 6.76
N LYS A 83 -16.61 -9.41 7.61
CA LYS A 83 -16.50 -8.95 9.00
C LYS A 83 -15.52 -9.80 9.84
N GLU A 84 -15.40 -11.08 9.54
CA GLU A 84 -14.49 -12.02 10.20
C GLU A 84 -13.02 -11.71 9.91
N ASN A 85 -12.76 -11.00 8.81
CA ASN A 85 -11.44 -10.56 8.37
C ASN A 85 -11.36 -9.02 8.33
N ALA A 86 -12.15 -8.35 9.18
CA ALA A 86 -12.13 -6.89 9.27
C ALA A 86 -10.72 -6.38 9.59
N LEU A 87 -10.36 -5.29 8.93
CA LEU A 87 -9.08 -4.61 9.14
C LEU A 87 -9.32 -3.33 9.92
N GLU A 88 -8.34 -2.94 10.72
CA GLU A 88 -8.40 -1.81 11.64
C GLU A 88 -7.57 -0.63 11.13
N ALA A 89 -7.80 0.54 11.72
CA ALA A 89 -6.93 1.69 11.47
C ALA A 89 -5.48 1.36 11.90
N GLY A 90 -4.53 1.69 11.05
CA GLY A 90 -3.11 1.39 11.23
C GLY A 90 -2.62 0.12 10.51
N ASP A 91 -3.53 -0.79 10.11
CA ASP A 91 -3.15 -1.98 9.37
C ASP A 91 -2.52 -1.64 8.01
N ILE A 92 -1.46 -2.36 7.66
CA ILE A 92 -0.79 -2.21 6.36
C ILE A 92 -1.52 -3.05 5.32
N VAL A 93 -2.07 -2.39 4.31
CA VAL A 93 -2.97 -3.00 3.33
C VAL A 93 -2.50 -2.68 1.91
N ALA A 94 -2.59 -3.66 1.03
CA ALA A 94 -2.41 -3.49 -0.40
C ALA A 94 -3.73 -3.16 -1.11
N VAL A 95 -3.69 -2.29 -2.09
CA VAL A 95 -4.85 -1.84 -2.86
C VAL A 95 -4.74 -2.36 -4.29
N THR A 96 -5.66 -3.24 -4.68
CA THR A 96 -5.86 -3.68 -6.06
C THR A 96 -6.88 -2.79 -6.77
N ALA A 97 -6.91 -2.85 -8.09
CA ALA A 97 -7.84 -2.08 -8.91
C ALA A 97 -8.76 -2.99 -9.71
N GLU A 98 -10.03 -2.60 -9.82
CA GLU A 98 -11.02 -3.34 -10.61
C GLU A 98 -10.55 -3.54 -12.06
N GLY A 99 -10.42 -4.81 -12.47
CA GLY A 99 -9.96 -5.19 -13.81
C GLY A 99 -8.44 -5.08 -14.02
N LYS A 100 -7.66 -5.03 -12.93
CA LYS A 100 -6.18 -5.11 -12.92
C LYS A 100 -5.73 -6.22 -11.99
N GLU A 101 -4.59 -6.83 -12.30
CA GLU A 101 -4.03 -7.92 -11.50
C GLU A 101 -3.07 -7.37 -10.43
N GLU A 102 -2.34 -6.32 -10.77
CA GLU A 102 -1.29 -5.75 -9.93
C GLU A 102 -1.84 -4.81 -8.85
N VAL A 103 -1.20 -4.87 -7.68
CA VAL A 103 -1.41 -3.90 -6.60
C VAL A 103 -0.90 -2.53 -7.04
N CYS A 104 -1.71 -1.50 -6.82
CA CYS A 104 -1.43 -0.13 -7.24
C CYS A 104 -0.98 0.81 -6.11
N LEU A 105 -1.26 0.45 -4.85
CA LEU A 105 -0.92 1.22 -3.66
C LEU A 105 -0.75 0.28 -2.47
N VAL A 106 0.16 0.61 -1.56
CA VAL A 106 0.27 0.00 -0.23
C VAL A 106 0.44 1.10 0.82
N GLY A 107 -0.24 0.96 1.96
CA GLY A 107 -0.12 1.93 3.05
C GLY A 107 -0.90 1.53 4.29
N PRO A 108 -0.79 2.32 5.37
CA PRO A 108 -1.60 2.15 6.58
C PRO A 108 -3.02 2.67 6.38
N LEU A 109 -4.01 1.95 6.89
CA LEU A 109 -5.39 2.42 6.95
C LEU A 109 -5.58 3.58 7.94
N LYS A 110 -6.43 4.54 7.61
CA LYS A 110 -6.89 5.62 8.51
C LYS A 110 -8.20 5.32 9.23
N MET A 111 -8.95 4.33 8.77
CA MET A 111 -10.19 3.86 9.36
C MET A 111 -10.35 2.37 9.11
N GLY A 112 -11.12 1.68 9.95
CA GLY A 112 -11.36 0.24 9.80
C GLY A 112 -12.35 -0.08 8.68
N THR A 113 -12.31 -1.30 8.15
CA THR A 113 -13.14 -1.70 6.99
C THR A 113 -14.63 -1.75 7.32
N GLU A 114 -15.01 -2.06 8.55
CA GLU A 114 -16.41 -2.02 8.99
C GLU A 114 -16.92 -0.58 9.07
N GLU A 115 -16.09 0.36 9.55
CA GLU A 115 -16.42 1.79 9.56
C GLU A 115 -16.58 2.32 8.13
N MET A 116 -15.74 1.88 7.19
CA MET A 116 -15.88 2.24 5.77
C MET A 116 -17.23 1.80 5.20
N LYS A 117 -17.64 0.55 5.48
CA LYS A 117 -18.93 -0.01 5.03
C LYS A 117 -20.11 0.75 5.64
N GLU A 118 -20.03 1.08 6.93
CA GLU A 118 -21.10 1.77 7.65
C GLU A 118 -21.27 3.22 7.16
N LYS A 119 -20.17 3.98 7.08
CA LYS A 119 -20.23 5.42 6.78
C LYS A 119 -20.23 5.73 5.29
N GLY A 120 -19.58 4.90 4.47
CA GLY A 120 -19.43 5.10 3.03
C GLY A 120 -18.67 6.36 2.62
N LYS A 121 -18.02 7.06 3.57
CA LYS A 121 -17.31 8.33 3.35
C LYS A 121 -16.12 8.46 4.30
N GLY A 122 -15.19 9.33 3.94
CA GLY A 122 -13.98 9.61 4.72
C GLY A 122 -12.71 9.16 4.01
N VAL A 123 -11.57 9.56 4.58
CA VAL A 123 -10.24 9.24 4.08
C VAL A 123 -9.87 7.85 4.58
N VAL A 124 -9.52 6.96 3.65
CA VAL A 124 -9.09 5.58 3.92
C VAL A 124 -7.57 5.46 3.98
N MET A 125 -6.87 6.14 3.06
CA MET A 125 -5.40 6.26 3.06
C MET A 125 -5.01 7.63 2.51
N ASP A 126 -4.11 8.34 3.19
CA ASP A 126 -3.51 9.61 2.72
C ASP A 126 -1.98 9.55 2.62
N ALA A 127 -1.39 8.42 2.99
CA ALA A 127 0.02 8.12 2.90
C ALA A 127 0.20 6.68 2.43
N GLY A 128 1.24 6.46 1.63
CA GLY A 128 1.53 5.14 1.07
C GLY A 128 2.49 5.21 -0.09
N HIS A 129 2.79 4.05 -0.62
CA HIS A 129 3.63 3.85 -1.79
C HIS A 129 2.76 3.33 -2.94
N TYR A 130 2.76 4.03 -4.08
CA TYR A 130 1.90 3.73 -5.22
C TYR A 130 2.70 3.59 -6.52
N LEU A 131 2.10 2.91 -7.51
CA LEU A 131 2.74 2.72 -8.81
C LEU A 131 2.97 4.08 -9.49
N GLY A 132 4.23 4.35 -9.83
CA GLY A 132 4.63 5.59 -10.49
C GLY A 132 5.05 6.72 -9.54
N ASP A 133 5.04 6.51 -8.23
CA ASP A 133 5.63 7.47 -7.28
C ASP A 133 7.17 7.51 -7.37
N GLY A 134 7.77 8.38 -6.55
CA GLY A 134 9.23 8.54 -6.52
C GLY A 134 9.97 7.28 -6.05
N LEU A 135 9.38 6.51 -5.12
CA LEU A 135 9.97 5.29 -4.60
C LEU A 135 9.93 4.17 -5.65
N TRP A 136 8.85 4.08 -6.42
CA TRP A 136 8.69 3.15 -7.53
C TRP A 136 9.71 3.39 -8.64
N LYS A 137 9.93 4.67 -8.95
CA LYS A 137 10.86 5.15 -9.99
C LYS A 137 12.31 5.18 -9.53
N LEU A 138 12.58 4.89 -8.25
CA LEU A 138 13.93 4.91 -7.71
C LEU A 138 14.74 3.77 -8.34
N ASN A 139 15.81 4.14 -9.04
CA ASN A 139 16.84 3.20 -9.49
C ASN A 139 17.90 3.09 -8.40
N LEU A 140 18.20 1.86 -8.02
CA LEU A 140 19.24 1.51 -7.06
C LEU A 140 20.39 0.91 -7.88
N ASP A 141 21.21 1.79 -8.46
CA ASP A 141 22.42 1.43 -9.19
C ASP A 141 23.65 1.53 -8.26
#